data_AF-A0A3A3ADM2-F1
#
_entry.id   AF-A0A3A3ADM2-F1
#
_cell.length_a   1.000
_cell.length_b   1.000
_cell.length_c   1.000
_cell.angle_alpha   90.00
_cell.angle_beta   90.00
_cell.angle_gamma   90.00
#
_symmetry.space_group_name_H-M   'P 1'
#
loop_
_entity.id
_entity.type
_entity.pdbx_description
1 polymer ?
#
loop_
_entity_poly.entity_id
_entity_poly.type
_entity_poly.pdbx_seq_one_letter_code
_entity_poly.pdbx_strand_id
1 'polypeptide(L)'
;MSTERLFPPRCCSREIPSEIIFAALTSKEKKQYISKSKEYTTLPAERWYCPKANCARWIHPKYIISKNASQKCPYCKTQICSTCRRFAHNYSGCGYNAELAPLLKQARRSRWQRCYHCGEMVESLGGCQHIHCRCGADFCYGCGNQWQSEACVCSTVRHVPDEYLQFDELRNEEAYLSTVIAIIEDSGREEINENRRRAHGSHLERKGESFRSKEYRKLEIDKRIKALSGFLSKANKLQQMHLINRQKEEGLAYFSRQRAEVERFNQERRELTGKQDRNLNARTQKLLSSQTAEIKQMKSAHDEEEIALVARLPRLFKHQSNAEDREMAVVTKLRGIQETEKKNLILEHTRAMREADEKNSLEREALLSSLKAEWDTEQLHARTALQSLVQGFIYDRYWFDRAVAKREDMLAKYRLQLINSRSGLEELTFVEAFGS
;
A
#
# COMPACT_ATOMS: atom_id res chain seq x y z
N MET A 1 2.64 16.42 1.60
CA MET A 1 2.35 15.18 0.86
C MET A 1 3.41 15.03 -0.21
N SER A 2 4.34 14.10 -0.03
CA SER A 2 5.67 14.15 -0.64
C SER A 2 5.95 12.99 -1.61
N THR A 3 4.94 12.57 -2.38
CA THR A 3 5.10 11.49 -3.36
C THR A 3 4.28 11.76 -4.62
N GLU A 4 4.94 12.26 -5.66
CA GLU A 4 4.39 12.48 -7.02
C GLU A 4 3.75 11.21 -7.61
N ARG A 5 4.27 10.02 -7.26
CA ARG A 5 3.76 8.70 -7.70
C ARG A 5 2.31 8.40 -7.27
N LEU A 6 1.79 9.13 -6.29
CA LEU A 6 0.42 8.97 -5.78
C LEU A 6 -0.56 9.97 -6.41
N PHE A 7 -0.11 10.72 -7.42
CA PHE A 7 -0.89 11.72 -8.13
C PHE A 7 -1.07 11.34 -9.61
N PRO A 8 -2.28 11.42 -10.20
CA PRO A 8 -3.55 11.72 -9.55
C PRO A 8 -3.98 10.61 -8.58
N PRO A 9 -4.84 10.91 -7.58
CA PRO A 9 -5.35 9.91 -6.66
C PRO A 9 -6.20 8.90 -7.44
N ARG A 10 -5.91 7.61 -7.22
CA ARG A 10 -6.56 6.47 -7.89
C ARG A 10 -7.26 5.59 -6.87
N CYS A 11 -8.37 5.01 -7.27
CA CYS A 11 -9.06 3.95 -6.53
C CYS A 11 -9.20 2.74 -7.45
N CYS A 12 -8.71 1.56 -7.03
CA CYS A 12 -8.77 0.34 -7.83
C CYS A 12 -8.22 0.50 -9.27
N SER A 13 -7.09 1.20 -9.41
CA SER A 13 -6.43 1.51 -10.70
C SER A 13 -7.24 2.39 -11.68
N ARG A 14 -8.38 2.96 -11.25
CA ARG A 14 -9.13 3.97 -11.99
C ARG A 14 -8.86 5.36 -11.41
N GLU A 15 -8.68 6.35 -12.28
CA GLU A 15 -8.57 7.75 -11.87
C GLU A 15 -9.89 8.20 -11.24
N ILE A 16 -9.80 8.92 -10.12
CA ILE A 16 -10.99 9.46 -9.46
C ILE A 16 -11.38 10.74 -10.22
N PRO A 17 -12.64 10.87 -10.68
CA PRO A 17 -13.12 12.06 -11.37
C PRO A 17 -12.86 13.35 -10.56
N SER A 18 -12.46 14.41 -11.26
CA SER A 18 -11.99 15.66 -10.66
C SER A 18 -13.07 16.34 -9.81
N GLU A 19 -14.33 16.13 -10.18
CA GLU A 19 -15.54 16.66 -9.56
C GLU A 19 -15.72 16.06 -8.15
N ILE A 20 -15.45 14.76 -8.00
CA ILE A 20 -15.53 14.04 -6.73
C ILE A 20 -14.39 14.49 -5.80
N ILE A 21 -13.19 14.67 -6.36
CA ILE A 21 -12.04 15.17 -5.62
C ILE A 21 -12.33 16.60 -5.14
N PHE A 22 -12.79 17.48 -6.03
CA PHE A 22 -13.12 18.85 -5.68
C PHE A 22 -14.25 18.92 -4.66
N ALA A 23 -15.30 18.11 -4.77
CA ALA A 23 -16.37 18.09 -3.77
C ALA A 23 -15.87 17.84 -2.34
N ALA A 24 -14.82 17.04 -2.17
CA ALA A 24 -14.23 16.71 -0.87
C ALA A 24 -13.18 17.73 -0.36
N LEU A 25 -12.74 18.68 -1.19
CA LEU A 25 -11.67 19.63 -0.86
C LEU A 25 -12.22 21.04 -0.56
N THR A 26 -11.65 21.73 0.42
CA THR A 26 -11.93 23.16 0.66
C THR A 26 -11.44 24.03 -0.51
N SER A 27 -11.94 25.25 -0.67
CA SER A 27 -11.48 26.16 -1.74
C SER A 27 -9.97 26.41 -1.73
N LYS A 28 -9.32 26.31 -0.56
CA LYS A 28 -7.86 26.37 -0.43
C LYS A 28 -7.19 25.10 -0.92
N GLU A 29 -7.73 23.94 -0.55
CA GLU A 29 -7.22 22.64 -0.98
C GLU A 29 -7.49 22.36 -2.47
N LYS A 30 -8.62 22.81 -3.02
CA LYS A 30 -8.93 22.81 -4.46
C LYS A 30 -7.86 23.57 -5.25
N LYS A 31 -7.53 24.80 -4.81
CA LYS A 31 -6.46 25.61 -5.41
C LYS A 31 -5.10 24.91 -5.30
N GLN A 32 -4.83 24.24 -4.19
CA GLN A 32 -3.61 23.46 -4.01
C GLN A 32 -3.59 22.20 -4.89
N TYR A 33 -4.70 21.49 -5.03
CA TYR A 33 -4.84 20.31 -5.89
C TYR A 33 -4.67 20.69 -7.35
N ILE A 34 -5.31 21.77 -7.81
CA ILE A 34 -5.14 22.28 -9.18
C ILE A 34 -3.69 22.72 -9.41
N SER A 35 -3.09 23.42 -8.44
CA SER A 35 -1.69 23.82 -8.52
C SER A 35 -0.74 22.61 -8.58
N LYS A 36 -1.01 21.56 -7.79
CA LYS A 36 -0.20 20.33 -7.73
C LYS A 36 -0.39 19.45 -8.95
N SER A 37 -1.60 19.38 -9.49
CA SER A 37 -1.90 18.73 -10.75
C SER A 37 -1.09 19.33 -11.89
N LYS A 38 -1.14 20.66 -12.04
CA LYS A 38 -0.36 21.37 -13.07
C LYS A 38 1.15 21.23 -12.86
N GLU A 39 1.60 21.27 -11.60
CA GLU A 39 3.00 21.03 -11.23
C GLU A 39 3.46 19.64 -11.68
N TYR A 40 2.71 18.58 -11.37
CA TYR A 40 3.10 17.19 -11.65
C TYR A 40 2.89 16.76 -13.10
N THR A 41 1.99 17.42 -13.84
CA THR A 41 1.88 17.26 -15.30
C THR A 41 3.02 17.95 -16.06
N THR A 42 3.68 18.96 -15.47
CA THR A 42 4.88 19.60 -16.06
C THR A 42 6.08 18.66 -15.90
N LEU A 43 6.94 18.50 -16.91
CA LEU A 43 8.14 17.65 -16.78
C LEU A 43 9.05 18.12 -15.64
N PRO A 44 9.61 17.24 -14.80
CA PRO A 44 10.44 17.64 -13.65
C PRO A 44 11.57 18.62 -13.97
N ALA A 45 12.23 18.45 -15.14
CA ALA A 45 13.30 19.32 -15.61
C ALA A 45 12.83 20.76 -15.93
N GLU A 46 11.54 20.97 -16.15
CA GLU A 46 10.94 22.25 -16.54
C GLU A 46 10.20 22.94 -15.38
N ARG A 47 10.13 22.30 -14.21
CA ARG A 47 9.46 22.86 -13.02
C ARG A 47 10.33 23.94 -12.37
N TRP A 48 9.71 25.07 -12.06
CA TRP A 48 10.35 26.17 -11.34
C TRP A 48 9.83 26.23 -9.92
N TYR A 49 10.75 26.38 -8.97
CA TYR A 49 10.42 26.53 -7.55
C TYR A 49 11.08 27.78 -7.01
N CYS A 50 10.39 28.46 -6.10
CA CYS A 50 11.02 29.57 -5.42
C CYS A 50 12.11 29.05 -4.45
N PRO A 51 13.38 29.47 -4.59
CA PRO A 51 14.48 28.99 -3.76
C PRO A 51 14.41 29.47 -2.30
N LYS A 52 13.55 30.46 -2.01
CA LYS A 52 13.30 30.92 -0.64
C LYS A 52 12.59 29.84 0.16
N ALA A 53 13.25 29.29 1.18
CA ALA A 53 12.77 28.16 1.98
C ALA A 53 11.34 28.31 2.52
N ASN A 54 10.91 29.53 2.89
CA ASN A 54 9.54 29.79 3.37
C ASN A 54 8.50 30.00 2.26
N CYS A 55 8.96 30.18 1.03
CA CYS A 55 8.09 30.14 -0.13
C CYS A 55 8.07 28.72 -0.70
N ALA A 56 9.17 28.26 -1.30
CA ALA A 56 9.33 26.93 -1.90
C ALA A 56 8.19 26.48 -2.84
N ARG A 57 7.33 27.42 -3.27
CA ARG A 57 6.17 27.14 -4.11
C ARG A 57 6.63 26.94 -5.53
N TRP A 58 5.98 25.99 -6.19
CA TRP A 58 6.06 25.84 -7.63
C TRP A 58 5.54 27.11 -8.31
N ILE A 59 6.28 27.58 -9.31
CA ILE A 59 5.98 28.75 -10.12
C ILE A 59 5.50 28.24 -11.48
N HIS A 60 4.27 28.58 -11.84
CA HIS A 60 3.68 28.15 -13.10
C HIS A 60 4.44 28.76 -14.30
N PRO A 61 4.72 28.01 -15.38
CA PRO A 61 5.50 28.46 -16.54
C PRO A 61 5.00 29.77 -17.18
N LYS A 62 3.68 30.00 -17.17
CA LYS A 62 3.06 31.28 -17.59
C LYS A 62 3.59 32.56 -16.90
N TYR A 63 4.24 32.44 -15.74
CA TYR A 63 4.87 33.56 -15.03
C TYR A 63 6.40 33.62 -15.21
N ILE A 64 6.94 32.76 -16.08
CA ILE A 64 8.36 32.70 -16.43
C ILE A 64 8.53 33.30 -17.82
N ILE A 65 9.34 34.36 -17.92
CA ILE A 65 9.59 35.08 -19.17
C ILE A 65 10.97 34.65 -19.68
N SER A 66 10.99 33.76 -20.67
CA SER A 66 12.20 33.07 -21.17
C SER A 66 13.35 33.99 -21.59
N LYS A 67 13.06 35.24 -21.98
CA LYS A 67 14.05 36.22 -22.45
C LYS A 67 14.80 36.98 -21.34
N ASN A 68 14.46 36.79 -20.06
CA ASN A 68 15.07 37.52 -18.94
C ASN A 68 16.14 36.68 -18.21
N ALA A 69 17.27 37.31 -17.85
CA ALA A 69 18.38 36.67 -17.12
C ALA A 69 18.00 36.24 -15.68
N SER A 70 16.94 36.82 -15.11
CA SER A 70 16.36 36.44 -13.82
C SER A 70 14.84 36.49 -13.85
N GLN A 71 14.20 35.59 -13.09
CA GLN A 71 12.76 35.46 -12.96
C GLN A 71 12.29 35.92 -11.58
N LYS A 72 11.12 36.55 -11.52
CA LYS A 72 10.55 37.00 -10.25
C LYS A 72 9.46 36.04 -9.80
N CYS A 73 9.56 35.50 -8.59
CA CYS A 73 8.52 34.65 -8.02
C CYS A 73 7.20 35.43 -7.91
N PRO A 74 6.08 34.97 -8.49
CA PRO A 74 4.81 35.71 -8.47
C PRO A 74 4.17 35.77 -7.07
N TYR A 75 4.59 34.88 -6.15
CA TYR A 75 4.01 34.75 -4.81
C TYR A 75 4.75 35.53 -3.74
N CYS A 76 6.08 35.57 -3.82
CA CYS A 76 6.93 36.21 -2.82
C CYS A 76 7.97 37.17 -3.42
N LYS A 77 7.81 37.48 -4.72
CA LYS A 77 8.60 38.44 -5.50
C LYS A 77 10.12 38.22 -5.49
N THR A 78 10.57 37.07 -4.99
CA THR A 78 11.97 36.66 -4.94
C THR A 78 12.54 36.55 -6.34
N GLN A 79 13.67 37.21 -6.60
CA GLN A 79 14.38 37.10 -7.87
C GLN A 79 15.16 35.78 -7.90
N ILE A 80 15.07 35.09 -9.02
CA ILE A 80 15.51 33.71 -9.23
C ILE A 80 16.39 33.71 -10.48
N CYS A 81 17.63 33.22 -10.38
CA CYS A 81 18.52 33.12 -11.52
C CYS A 81 17.90 32.20 -12.58
N SER A 82 17.83 32.65 -13.84
CA SER A 82 17.19 31.84 -14.87
C SER A 82 17.95 30.55 -15.19
N THR A 83 19.24 30.52 -14.87
CA THR A 83 20.16 29.42 -15.18
C THR A 83 20.16 28.32 -14.11
N CYS A 84 20.43 28.65 -12.84
CA CYS A 84 20.49 27.63 -11.76
C CYS A 84 19.30 27.65 -10.78
N ARG A 85 18.26 28.46 -11.04
CA ARG A 85 16.98 28.48 -10.32
C ARG A 85 17.07 28.71 -8.80
N ARG A 86 18.22 29.23 -8.33
CA ARG A 86 18.43 29.77 -6.98
C ARG A 86 18.19 31.27 -6.95
N PHE A 87 18.37 31.92 -5.81
CA PHE A 87 18.27 33.37 -5.75
C PHE A 87 19.14 33.98 -6.85
N ALA A 88 18.62 35.01 -7.52
CA ALA A 88 19.32 35.68 -8.60
C ALA A 88 20.69 36.18 -8.09
N HIS A 89 21.72 35.97 -8.90
CA HIS A 89 23.10 36.34 -8.61
C HIS A 89 23.78 36.81 -9.90
N ASN A 90 24.95 37.44 -9.79
CA ASN A 90 25.73 37.88 -10.95
C ASN A 90 26.38 36.65 -11.64
N TYR A 91 26.65 36.75 -12.95
CA TYR A 91 26.91 35.61 -13.86
C TYR A 91 28.04 34.64 -13.43
N SER A 92 28.94 35.05 -12.53
CA SER A 92 30.08 34.26 -12.02
C SER A 92 29.76 33.26 -10.90
N GLY A 93 28.54 33.23 -10.35
CA GLY A 93 28.21 32.50 -9.11
C GLY A 93 27.18 31.36 -9.18
N CYS A 94 26.84 30.84 -10.38
CA CYS A 94 25.85 29.74 -10.50
C CYS A 94 26.45 28.39 -10.08
N GLY A 95 26.77 28.19 -8.80
CA GLY A 95 27.35 26.96 -8.24
C GLY A 95 26.99 26.69 -6.77
N TYR A 96 26.22 25.61 -6.52
CA TYR A 96 26.00 24.81 -5.27
C TYR A 96 25.41 25.34 -3.90
N ASN A 97 24.67 24.46 -3.16
CA ASN A 97 23.70 24.62 -2.00
C ASN A 97 24.34 24.44 -0.59
N ALA A 98 23.70 24.84 0.54
CA ALA A 98 23.59 24.00 1.80
C ALA A 98 22.81 24.46 3.09
N GLU A 99 22.72 25.72 3.59
CA GLU A 99 22.45 25.95 5.05
C GLU A 99 21.32 26.94 5.46
N LEU A 100 20.06 26.53 5.71
CA LEU A 100 19.03 27.52 6.19
C LEU A 100 17.89 26.97 7.09
N ALA A 101 18.12 25.88 7.82
CA ALA A 101 17.15 25.33 8.77
C ALA A 101 17.17 25.94 10.21
N PRO A 102 18.29 26.41 10.79
CA PRO A 102 18.31 26.83 12.21
C PRO A 102 17.67 28.21 12.49
N LEU A 103 17.73 29.14 11.53
CA LEU A 103 17.44 30.58 11.72
C LEU A 103 15.96 30.92 11.97
N LEU A 104 15.04 30.04 11.60
CA LEU A 104 13.59 30.27 11.70
C LEU A 104 13.00 29.96 13.08
N LYS A 105 13.72 29.19 13.91
CA LYS A 105 13.27 28.79 15.26
C LYS A 105 13.44 29.91 16.29
N GLN A 106 14.43 30.78 16.11
CA GLN A 106 14.79 31.85 17.06
C GLN A 106 13.84 33.06 16.99
N ALA A 107 13.38 33.42 15.79
CA ALA A 107 12.58 34.62 15.56
C ALA A 107 11.16 34.61 16.17
N ARG A 108 10.56 33.45 16.44
CA ARG A 108 9.23 33.36 17.09
C ARG A 108 9.26 33.69 18.59
N ARG A 109 10.40 33.48 19.25
CA ARG A 109 10.54 33.74 20.70
C ARG A 109 10.64 35.24 21.01
N SER A 110 11.21 36.02 20.10
CA SER A 110 11.45 37.46 20.28
C SER A 110 10.35 38.36 19.68
N ARG A 111 9.19 37.79 19.28
CA ARG A 111 8.08 38.49 18.59
C ARG A 111 8.52 39.30 17.36
N TRP A 112 9.53 38.82 16.63
CA TRP A 112 9.96 39.44 15.38
C TRP A 112 8.97 39.13 14.27
N GLN A 113 8.50 40.16 13.59
CA GLN A 113 7.52 40.07 12.51
C GLN A 113 8.20 40.02 11.14
N ARG A 114 7.69 39.20 10.23
CA ARG A 114 8.20 39.12 8.86
C ARG A 114 7.61 40.21 8.00
N CYS A 115 8.48 40.96 7.33
CA CYS A 115 8.07 41.89 6.30
C CYS A 115 7.39 41.14 5.14
N TYR A 116 6.13 41.46 4.86
CA TYR A 116 5.29 40.72 3.90
C TYR A 116 5.82 40.74 2.46
N HIS A 117 6.69 41.70 2.12
CA HIS A 117 7.25 41.87 0.79
C HIS A 117 8.59 41.13 0.59
N CYS A 118 9.63 41.41 1.40
CA CYS A 118 10.96 40.80 1.25
C CYS A 118 11.20 39.57 2.13
N GLY A 119 10.35 39.28 3.12
CA GLY A 119 10.42 38.13 4.03
C GLY A 119 11.61 38.10 4.99
N GLU A 120 12.24 39.25 5.23
CA GLU A 120 13.21 39.51 6.29
C GLU A 120 12.50 39.69 7.65
N MET A 121 13.18 39.46 8.77
CA MET A 121 12.61 39.51 10.13
C MET A 121 12.82 40.91 10.75
N VAL A 122 11.81 41.45 11.43
CA VAL A 122 11.77 42.84 11.95
C VAL A 122 11.26 42.86 13.40
N GLU A 123 11.93 43.55 14.30
CA GLU A 123 11.58 43.71 15.73
C GLU A 123 10.93 45.09 15.99
N SER A 124 10.06 45.23 17.01
CA SER A 124 9.45 46.52 17.41
C SER A 124 9.62 46.78 18.91
N LEU A 125 9.92 48.04 19.22
CA LEU A 125 10.22 48.55 20.57
C LEU A 125 9.02 49.27 21.22
N GLY A 126 7.82 49.22 20.60
CA GLY A 126 6.53 49.71 21.16
C GLY A 126 6.04 51.05 20.60
N GLY A 127 4.71 51.30 20.67
CA GLY A 127 4.10 52.65 20.58
C GLY A 127 3.27 53.01 19.33
N CYS A 128 3.54 52.43 18.15
CA CYS A 128 2.71 52.66 16.95
C CYS A 128 2.57 51.37 16.12
N GLN A 129 1.38 51.15 15.55
CA GLN A 129 1.11 49.97 14.72
C GLN A 129 1.57 50.13 13.28
N HIS A 130 2.12 51.26 12.82
CA HIS A 130 2.61 51.48 11.46
C HIS A 130 4.14 51.30 11.38
N ILE A 131 4.65 50.43 10.50
CA ILE A 131 6.08 50.12 10.37
C ILE A 131 6.53 50.16 8.91
N HIS A 132 7.63 50.87 8.66
CA HIS A 132 8.26 50.97 7.35
C HIS A 132 9.41 49.95 7.25
N CYS A 133 9.30 48.98 6.32
CA CYS A 133 10.29 47.93 6.10
C CYS A 133 11.45 48.43 5.23
N ARG A 134 12.68 47.94 5.45
CA ARG A 134 13.87 48.27 4.62
C ARG A 134 13.73 47.95 3.12
N CYS A 135 12.80 47.06 2.74
CA CYS A 135 12.46 46.81 1.35
C CYS A 135 11.48 47.83 0.74
N GLY A 136 11.19 48.92 1.46
CA GLY A 136 10.35 50.05 1.04
C GLY A 136 8.85 49.82 1.19
N ALA A 137 8.44 48.92 2.08
CA ALA A 137 7.04 48.56 2.26
C ALA A 137 6.54 48.95 3.66
N ASP A 138 5.49 49.76 3.69
CA ASP A 138 4.80 50.18 4.92
C ASP A 138 3.78 49.12 5.28
N PHE A 139 3.79 48.66 6.53
CA PHE A 139 2.88 47.62 6.98
C PHE A 139 2.50 47.82 8.44
N CYS A 140 1.34 47.33 8.83
CA CYS A 140 0.93 47.38 10.22
C CYS A 140 1.71 46.33 11.04
N TYR A 141 2.44 46.71 12.09
CA TYR A 141 3.15 45.77 12.96
C TYR A 141 2.22 44.79 13.66
N GLY A 142 1.00 45.22 13.98
CA GLY A 142 -0.02 44.40 14.62
C GLY A 142 -0.55 43.27 13.73
N CYS A 143 -0.61 43.48 12.41
CA CYS A 143 -1.21 42.49 11.48
C CYS A 143 -0.31 42.05 10.31
N GLY A 144 0.89 42.62 10.15
CA GLY A 144 1.88 42.23 9.14
C GLY A 144 1.54 42.61 7.69
N ASN A 145 0.41 43.29 7.44
CA ASN A 145 -0.10 43.63 6.10
C ASN A 145 0.23 45.06 5.71
N GLN A 146 0.29 45.32 4.39
CA GLN A 146 0.53 46.64 3.83
C GLN A 146 -0.36 47.71 4.48
N TRP A 147 0.24 48.82 4.88
CA TRP A 147 -0.45 49.94 5.50
C TRP A 147 -1.36 50.61 4.47
N GLN A 148 -2.67 50.61 4.71
CA GLN A 148 -3.66 51.31 3.90
C GLN A 148 -4.19 52.47 4.72
N SER A 149 -4.05 53.68 4.18
CA SER A 149 -4.29 54.93 4.91
C SER A 149 -5.73 55.11 5.37
N GLU A 150 -6.70 54.37 4.81
CA GLU A 150 -8.12 54.50 5.16
C GLU A 150 -8.76 53.10 5.25
N ALA A 151 -9.20 52.73 6.46
CA ALA A 151 -9.73 51.43 6.90
C ALA A 151 -8.71 50.29 7.19
N CYS A 152 -7.65 50.54 7.98
CA CYS A 152 -7.58 49.71 9.19
C CYS A 152 -8.70 50.21 10.10
N VAL A 153 -9.91 49.64 9.97
CA VAL A 153 -10.92 49.78 11.02
C VAL A 153 -10.53 48.84 12.14
N CYS A 154 -9.48 49.29 12.81
CA CYS A 154 -9.25 49.14 14.22
C CYS A 154 -9.82 50.47 14.79
N SER A 155 -11.04 50.44 15.33
CA SER A 155 -11.91 51.58 15.73
C SER A 155 -11.24 52.92 16.16
N THR A 156 -11.72 54.09 15.67
CA THR A 156 -12.39 55.21 16.40
C THR A 156 -12.53 56.53 15.54
N VAL A 157 -13.72 56.98 15.08
CA VAL A 157 -14.71 57.99 15.61
C VAL A 157 -14.54 59.48 15.16
N ARG A 158 -15.62 60.04 14.55
CA ARG A 158 -16.24 61.42 14.60
C ARG A 158 -16.13 62.49 13.47
N HIS A 159 -17.32 63.04 13.18
CA HIS A 159 -17.77 64.40 12.74
C HIS A 159 -17.92 64.81 11.26
N VAL A 160 -19.09 65.44 11.01
CA VAL A 160 -19.56 66.17 9.80
C VAL A 160 -20.02 67.57 10.25
N PRO A 161 -19.82 68.63 9.43
CA PRO A 161 -20.76 69.77 9.32
C PRO A 161 -20.86 70.34 7.88
N ASP A 162 -21.77 71.21 7.42
CA ASP A 162 -23.15 71.64 7.75
C ASP A 162 -23.61 72.60 6.59
N GLU A 163 -24.86 73.10 6.63
CA GLU A 163 -25.48 74.28 5.96
C GLU A 163 -26.18 74.12 4.57
N TYR A 164 -27.29 74.81 4.20
CA TYR A 164 -27.97 76.05 4.65
C TYR A 164 -29.47 76.04 4.16
N LEU A 165 -30.41 76.69 4.89
CA LEU A 165 -31.36 77.73 4.41
C LEU A 165 -32.48 78.08 5.42
N GLN A 166 -32.62 79.39 5.66
CA GLN A 166 -33.49 80.13 6.59
C GLN A 166 -34.70 80.75 5.86
N PHE A 167 -35.81 81.03 6.57
CA PHE A 167 -36.39 82.39 6.81
C PHE A 167 -37.80 82.33 7.49
N ASP A 168 -37.90 83.01 8.65
CA ASP A 168 -38.94 83.94 9.21
C ASP A 168 -40.47 83.67 9.05
N GLU A 169 -41.39 83.97 9.98
CA GLU A 169 -41.39 84.66 11.30
C GLU A 169 -42.79 84.55 12.01
N LEU A 170 -42.81 84.58 13.36
CA LEU A 170 -43.79 85.24 14.28
C LEU A 170 -45.14 84.58 14.73
N ARG A 171 -45.17 84.03 15.97
CA ARG A 171 -45.82 84.55 17.23
C ARG A 171 -46.57 83.53 18.14
N ASN A 172 -46.23 83.58 19.45
CA ASN A 172 -46.93 83.09 20.68
C ASN A 172 -46.93 81.58 21.04
N GLU A 173 -45.78 81.03 21.47
CA GLU A 173 -45.57 79.57 21.65
C GLU A 173 -45.47 78.99 23.08
N GLU A 174 -45.23 79.76 24.15
CA GLU A 174 -44.90 79.14 25.45
C GLU A 174 -46.06 78.41 26.16
N ALA A 175 -47.29 78.87 26.01
CA ALA A 175 -48.45 78.30 26.73
C ALA A 175 -49.02 77.02 26.08
N TYR A 176 -48.83 76.84 24.77
CA TYR A 176 -49.33 75.66 24.03
C TYR A 176 -48.33 74.49 24.12
N LEU A 177 -47.03 74.77 24.07
CA LEU A 177 -45.98 73.75 24.13
C LEU A 177 -45.94 73.00 25.47
N SER A 178 -46.12 73.66 26.61
CA SER A 178 -46.07 72.98 27.91
C SER A 178 -47.16 71.91 28.10
N THR A 179 -48.35 72.15 27.54
CA THR A 179 -49.49 71.22 27.66
C THR A 179 -49.37 70.06 26.68
N VAL A 180 -48.88 70.34 25.46
CA VAL A 180 -48.66 69.33 24.43
C VAL A 180 -47.45 68.44 24.76
N ILE A 181 -46.37 68.99 25.34
CA ILE A 181 -45.20 68.22 25.81
C ILE A 181 -45.59 67.21 26.89
N ALA A 182 -46.42 67.59 27.87
CA ALA A 182 -46.85 66.66 28.93
C ALA A 182 -47.68 65.48 28.40
N ILE A 183 -48.58 65.72 27.43
CA ILE A 183 -49.40 64.68 26.80
C ILE A 183 -48.54 63.77 25.91
N ILE A 184 -47.56 64.33 25.19
CA ILE A 184 -46.61 63.57 24.35
C ILE A 184 -45.65 62.74 25.23
N GLU A 185 -45.21 63.25 26.38
CA GLU A 185 -44.30 62.54 27.29
C GLU A 185 -44.97 61.33 27.96
N ASP A 186 -46.24 61.43 28.36
CA ASP A 186 -46.98 60.32 28.97
C ASP A 186 -47.46 59.29 27.94
N SER A 187 -48.00 59.75 26.80
CA SER A 187 -48.32 58.86 25.67
C SER A 187 -47.06 58.15 25.15
N GLY A 188 -45.93 58.86 25.13
CA GLY A 188 -44.63 58.32 24.75
C GLY A 188 -44.10 57.27 25.72
N ARG A 189 -44.29 57.45 27.05
CA ARG A 189 -43.85 56.46 28.05
C ARG A 189 -44.64 55.16 27.97
N GLU A 190 -45.96 55.22 27.78
CA GLU A 190 -46.79 54.01 27.60
C GLU A 190 -46.50 53.32 26.26
N GLU A 191 -46.36 54.08 25.17
CA GLU A 191 -46.01 53.54 23.86
C GLU A 191 -44.61 52.91 23.85
N ILE A 192 -43.63 53.50 24.54
CA ILE A 192 -42.28 52.93 24.71
C ILE A 192 -42.32 51.62 25.50
N ASN A 193 -43.09 51.55 26.59
CA ASN A 193 -43.19 50.34 27.42
C ASN A 193 -43.95 49.21 26.73
N GLU A 194 -45.04 49.53 26.03
CA GLU A 194 -45.82 48.62 25.18
C GLU A 194 -44.98 48.11 23.99
N ASN A 195 -44.24 48.99 23.32
CA ASN A 195 -43.27 48.62 22.30
C ASN A 195 -42.14 47.75 22.86
N ARG A 196 -41.69 47.96 24.10
CA ARG A 196 -40.71 47.08 24.76
C ARG A 196 -41.27 45.69 25.03
N ARG A 197 -42.54 45.56 25.43
CA ARG A 197 -43.22 44.27 25.65
C ARG A 197 -43.46 43.53 24.34
N ARG A 198 -43.92 44.22 23.28
CA ARG A 198 -44.07 43.66 21.92
C ARG A 198 -42.71 43.30 21.30
N ALA A 199 -41.67 44.12 21.50
CA ALA A 199 -40.30 43.81 21.06
C ALA A 199 -39.72 42.61 21.82
N HIS A 200 -39.99 42.47 23.12
CA HIS A 200 -39.56 41.32 23.91
C HIS A 200 -40.31 40.04 23.53
N GLY A 201 -41.63 40.10 23.32
CA GLY A 201 -42.46 38.99 22.83
C GLY A 201 -42.05 38.53 21.43
N SER A 202 -41.93 39.46 20.47
CA SER A 202 -41.47 39.16 19.10
C SER A 202 -40.02 38.67 19.05
N HIS A 203 -39.15 39.09 19.97
CA HIS A 203 -37.78 38.55 20.09
C HIS A 203 -37.76 37.12 20.64
N LEU A 204 -38.62 36.79 21.60
CA LEU A 204 -38.79 35.44 22.13
C LEU A 204 -39.41 34.49 21.09
N GLU A 205 -40.44 34.94 20.35
CA GLU A 205 -41.03 34.18 19.25
C GLU A 205 -40.04 33.99 18.09
N ARG A 206 -39.33 35.04 17.64
CA ARG A 206 -38.26 34.91 16.62
C ARG A 206 -37.12 34.00 17.05
N LYS A 207 -36.76 33.99 18.35
CA LYS A 207 -35.79 33.02 18.90
C LYS A 207 -36.35 31.60 18.89
N GLY A 208 -37.62 31.39 19.24
CA GLY A 208 -38.31 30.11 19.19
C GLY A 208 -38.46 29.55 17.77
N GLU A 209 -38.80 30.40 16.80
CA GLU A 209 -38.88 30.07 15.37
C GLU A 209 -37.50 29.79 14.75
N SER A 210 -36.48 30.60 15.10
CA SER A 210 -35.09 30.35 14.70
C SER A 210 -34.56 29.02 15.27
N PHE A 211 -34.97 28.65 16.48
CA PHE A 211 -34.62 27.39 17.11
C PHE A 211 -35.29 26.20 16.39
N ARG A 212 -36.62 26.27 16.15
CA ARG A 212 -37.37 25.25 15.39
C ARG A 212 -36.84 25.06 13.96
N SER A 213 -36.46 26.14 13.27
CA SER A 213 -35.87 26.08 11.92
C SER A 213 -34.50 25.40 11.90
N LYS A 214 -33.65 25.63 12.93
CA LYS A 214 -32.36 24.94 13.08
C LYS A 214 -32.53 23.46 13.42
N GLU A 215 -33.52 23.11 14.24
CA GLU A 215 -33.85 21.71 14.55
C GLU A 215 -34.36 20.96 13.31
N TYR A 216 -35.24 21.58 12.52
CA TYR A 216 -35.72 21.00 11.26
C TYR A 216 -34.58 20.73 10.27
N ARG A 217 -33.67 21.71 10.10
CA ARG A 217 -32.48 21.55 9.26
C ARG A 217 -31.56 20.42 9.75
N LYS A 218 -31.37 20.29 11.07
CA LYS A 218 -30.57 19.20 11.65
C LYS A 218 -31.19 17.83 11.37
N LEU A 219 -32.52 17.72 11.47
CA LEU A 219 -33.27 16.50 11.13
C LEU A 219 -33.08 16.12 9.65
N GLU A 220 -33.08 17.09 8.75
CA GLU A 220 -32.89 16.86 7.31
C GLU A 220 -31.45 16.41 6.97
N ILE A 221 -30.45 17.01 7.62
CA ILE A 221 -29.05 16.55 7.54
C ILE A 221 -28.95 15.11 8.05
N ASP A 222 -29.56 14.79 9.18
CA ASP A 222 -29.52 13.44 9.75
C ASP A 222 -30.19 12.41 8.84
N LYS A 223 -31.32 12.75 8.19
CA LYS A 223 -31.96 11.92 7.15
C LYS A 223 -31.01 11.65 5.98
N ARG A 224 -30.32 12.69 5.49
CA ARG A 224 -29.37 12.56 4.37
C ARG A 224 -28.16 11.71 4.73
N ILE A 225 -27.57 11.93 5.92
CA ILE A 225 -26.44 11.13 6.40
C ILE A 225 -26.86 9.68 6.60
N LYS A 226 -28.07 9.42 7.11
CA LYS A 226 -28.61 8.06 7.22
C LYS A 226 -28.75 7.38 5.85
N ALA A 227 -29.23 8.10 4.84
CA ALA A 227 -29.30 7.57 3.47
C ALA A 227 -27.91 7.24 2.90
N LEU A 228 -26.96 8.18 2.98
CA LEU A 228 -25.58 7.97 2.54
C LEU A 228 -24.88 6.83 3.29
N SER A 229 -25.08 6.72 4.60
CA SER A 229 -24.59 5.61 5.42
C SER A 229 -25.18 4.27 4.95
N GLY A 230 -26.46 4.26 4.56
CA GLY A 230 -27.12 3.08 4.01
C GLY A 230 -26.50 2.64 2.68
N PHE A 231 -26.25 3.58 1.76
CA PHE A 231 -25.59 3.29 0.48
C PHE A 231 -24.14 2.82 0.67
N LEU A 232 -23.37 3.49 1.53
CA LEU A 232 -22.01 3.06 1.88
C LEU A 232 -22.00 1.67 2.50
N SER A 233 -22.95 1.35 3.38
CA SER A 233 -23.08 0.01 3.96
C SER A 233 -23.35 -1.05 2.88
N LYS A 234 -24.25 -0.78 1.93
CA LYS A 234 -24.51 -1.69 0.79
C LYS A 234 -23.26 -1.89 -0.08
N ALA A 235 -22.58 -0.80 -0.44
CA ALA A 235 -21.35 -0.86 -1.22
C ALA A 235 -20.23 -1.61 -0.50
N ASN A 236 -20.06 -1.38 0.81
CA ASN A 236 -19.09 -2.09 1.64
C ASN A 236 -19.40 -3.58 1.69
N LYS A 237 -20.68 -3.97 1.90
CA LYS A 237 -21.09 -5.39 1.89
C LYS A 237 -20.80 -6.07 0.55
N LEU A 238 -21.12 -5.41 -0.55
CA LEU A 238 -20.84 -5.93 -1.89
C LEU A 238 -19.33 -6.13 -2.10
N GLN A 239 -18.52 -5.13 -1.76
CA GLN A 239 -17.06 -5.21 -1.89
C GLN A 239 -16.45 -6.26 -0.97
N GLN A 240 -16.97 -6.42 0.26
CA GLN A 240 -16.55 -7.46 1.18
C GLN A 240 -16.86 -8.85 0.63
N MET A 241 -18.05 -9.04 0.06
CA MET A 241 -18.44 -10.29 -0.59
C MET A 241 -17.52 -10.62 -1.77
N HIS A 242 -17.23 -9.67 -2.66
CA HIS A 242 -16.29 -9.89 -3.76
C HIS A 242 -14.89 -10.23 -3.27
N LEU A 243 -14.39 -9.55 -2.23
CA LEU A 243 -13.10 -9.86 -1.63
C LEU A 243 -13.07 -11.29 -1.07
N ILE A 244 -14.09 -11.69 -0.30
CA ILE A 244 -14.19 -13.03 0.28
C ILE A 244 -14.30 -14.10 -0.81
N ASN A 245 -15.11 -13.87 -1.84
CA ASN A 245 -15.27 -14.80 -2.95
C ASN A 245 -13.96 -14.98 -3.72
N ARG A 246 -13.26 -13.88 -4.04
CA ARG A 246 -11.94 -13.94 -4.68
C ARG A 246 -10.95 -14.75 -3.84
N GLN A 247 -10.85 -14.46 -2.54
CA GLN A 247 -9.94 -15.20 -1.64
C GLN A 247 -10.31 -16.68 -1.53
N LYS A 248 -11.61 -17.01 -1.53
CA LYS A 248 -12.09 -18.40 -1.54
C LYS A 248 -11.69 -19.11 -2.83
N GLU A 249 -11.88 -18.48 -3.98
CA GLU A 249 -11.47 -19.01 -5.29
C GLU A 249 -9.96 -19.21 -5.38
N GLU A 250 -9.16 -18.23 -4.95
CA GLU A 250 -7.70 -18.31 -4.90
C GLU A 250 -7.23 -19.45 -3.98
N GLY A 251 -7.85 -19.61 -2.81
CA GLY A 251 -7.57 -20.70 -1.88
C GLY A 251 -7.93 -22.07 -2.47
N LEU A 252 -9.10 -22.21 -3.08
CA LEU A 252 -9.52 -23.45 -3.75
C LEU A 252 -8.58 -23.80 -4.92
N ALA A 253 -8.20 -22.82 -5.73
CA ALA A 253 -7.25 -23.00 -6.83
C ALA A 253 -5.87 -23.42 -6.32
N TYR A 254 -5.42 -22.84 -5.20
CA TYR A 254 -4.18 -23.25 -4.54
C TYR A 254 -4.22 -24.72 -4.11
N PHE A 255 -5.23 -25.13 -3.32
CA PHE A 255 -5.33 -26.52 -2.87
C PHE A 255 -5.58 -27.51 -4.00
N SER A 256 -6.29 -27.11 -5.06
CA SER A 256 -6.45 -27.93 -6.26
C SER A 256 -5.11 -28.20 -6.94
N ARG A 257 -4.30 -27.16 -7.17
CA ARG A 257 -2.95 -27.30 -7.72
C ARG A 257 -2.07 -28.17 -6.83
N GLN A 258 -2.07 -27.93 -5.52
CA GLN A 258 -1.27 -28.72 -4.58
C GLN A 258 -1.65 -30.21 -4.59
N ARG A 259 -2.94 -30.56 -4.65
CA ARG A 259 -3.36 -31.95 -4.79
C ARG A 259 -2.88 -32.58 -6.10
N ALA A 260 -2.96 -31.83 -7.20
CA ALA A 260 -2.47 -32.30 -8.49
C ALA A 260 -0.95 -32.54 -8.47
N GLU A 261 -0.16 -31.63 -7.90
CA GLU A 261 1.29 -31.78 -7.70
C GLU A 261 1.63 -33.04 -6.91
N VAL A 262 0.95 -33.26 -5.78
CA VAL A 262 1.15 -34.46 -4.95
C VAL A 262 0.82 -35.73 -5.70
N GLU A 263 -0.26 -35.75 -6.50
CA GLU A 263 -0.59 -36.93 -7.30
C GLU A 263 0.44 -37.18 -8.39
N ARG A 264 0.89 -36.14 -9.11
CA ARG A 264 1.94 -36.25 -10.12
C ARG A 264 3.23 -36.80 -9.51
N PHE A 265 3.68 -36.24 -8.39
CA PHE A 265 4.87 -36.73 -7.68
C PHE A 265 4.72 -38.19 -7.26
N ASN A 266 3.56 -38.57 -6.71
CA ASN A 266 3.30 -39.95 -6.33
C ASN A 266 3.31 -40.91 -7.53
N GLN A 267 2.77 -40.48 -8.67
CA GLN A 267 2.81 -41.26 -9.90
C GLN A 267 4.25 -41.44 -10.38
N GLU A 268 5.02 -40.36 -10.50
CA GLU A 268 6.42 -40.40 -10.92
C GLU A 268 7.26 -41.29 -9.99
N ARG A 269 7.08 -41.14 -8.68
CA ARG A 269 7.70 -42.01 -7.67
C ARG A 269 7.41 -43.48 -7.95
N ARG A 270 6.13 -43.86 -8.12
CA ARG A 270 5.73 -45.25 -8.40
C ARG A 270 6.35 -45.78 -9.70
N GLU A 271 6.41 -44.94 -10.73
CA GLU A 271 6.99 -45.31 -12.02
C GLU A 271 8.50 -45.54 -11.91
N LEU A 272 9.23 -44.63 -11.25
CA LEU A 272 10.68 -44.73 -11.07
C LEU A 272 11.05 -45.92 -10.18
N THR A 273 10.39 -46.08 -9.04
CA THR A 273 10.66 -47.24 -8.16
C THR A 273 10.30 -48.55 -8.86
N GLY A 274 9.17 -48.59 -9.57
CA GLY A 274 8.76 -49.78 -10.31
C GLY A 274 9.67 -50.11 -11.51
N LYS A 275 10.28 -49.11 -12.16
CA LYS A 275 11.32 -49.33 -13.19
C LYS A 275 12.60 -49.87 -12.54
N GLN A 276 13.02 -49.29 -11.43
CA GLN A 276 14.20 -49.73 -10.69
C GLN A 276 14.04 -51.18 -10.22
N ASP A 277 12.90 -51.53 -9.60
CA ASP A 277 12.60 -52.90 -9.16
C ASP A 277 12.67 -53.91 -10.31
N ARG A 278 12.07 -53.59 -11.47
CA ARG A 278 12.13 -54.44 -12.65
C ARG A 278 13.56 -54.65 -13.15
N ASN A 279 14.35 -53.58 -13.19
CA ASN A 279 15.75 -53.65 -13.62
C ASN A 279 16.59 -54.50 -12.67
N LEU A 280 16.45 -54.30 -11.36
CA LEU A 280 17.16 -55.07 -10.33
C LEU A 280 16.76 -56.55 -10.40
N ASN A 281 15.47 -56.85 -10.49
CA ASN A 281 14.96 -58.22 -10.60
C ASN A 281 15.49 -58.91 -11.87
N ALA A 282 15.50 -58.23 -13.02
CA ALA A 282 16.03 -58.77 -14.25
C ALA A 282 17.54 -59.07 -14.17
N ARG A 283 18.33 -58.19 -13.53
CA ARG A 283 19.77 -58.43 -13.29
C ARG A 283 19.99 -59.64 -12.39
N THR A 284 19.26 -59.74 -11.28
CA THR A 284 19.37 -60.86 -10.34
C THR A 284 18.97 -62.18 -10.98
N GLN A 285 17.87 -62.20 -11.75
CA GLN A 285 17.44 -63.40 -12.49
C GLN A 285 18.47 -63.82 -13.54
N LYS A 286 19.08 -62.86 -14.24
CA LYS A 286 20.14 -63.14 -15.22
C LYS A 286 21.39 -63.73 -14.57
N LEU A 287 21.79 -63.22 -13.40
CA LEU A 287 22.92 -63.76 -12.65
C LEU A 287 22.62 -65.19 -12.19
N LEU A 288 21.44 -65.42 -11.60
CA LEU A 288 21.02 -66.73 -11.12
C LEU A 288 20.95 -67.76 -12.25
N SER A 289 20.41 -67.39 -13.42
CA SER A 289 20.32 -68.30 -14.56
C SER A 289 21.70 -68.64 -15.13
N SER A 290 22.62 -67.67 -15.19
CA SER A 290 24.02 -67.89 -15.58
C SER A 290 24.73 -68.85 -14.61
N GLN A 291 24.60 -68.61 -13.30
CA GLN A 291 25.19 -69.45 -12.25
C GLN A 291 24.63 -70.88 -12.29
N THR A 292 23.31 -71.01 -12.49
CA THR A 292 22.65 -72.32 -12.62
C THR A 292 23.16 -73.08 -13.84
N ALA A 293 23.37 -72.39 -14.98
CA ALA A 293 23.90 -73.00 -16.19
C ALA A 293 25.36 -73.46 -16.01
N GLU A 294 26.18 -72.66 -15.35
CA GLU A 294 27.59 -72.98 -15.06
C GLU A 294 27.73 -74.19 -14.14
N ILE A 295 26.93 -74.27 -13.07
CA ILE A 295 26.88 -75.46 -12.20
C ILE A 295 26.44 -76.70 -12.98
N LYS A 296 25.45 -76.57 -13.87
CA LYS A 296 25.00 -77.68 -14.72
C LYS A 296 26.10 -78.16 -15.66
N GLN A 297 26.82 -77.22 -16.29
CA GLN A 297 27.92 -77.51 -17.19
C GLN A 297 29.07 -78.21 -16.46
N MET A 298 29.47 -77.71 -15.30
CA MET A 298 30.48 -78.35 -14.44
C MET A 298 30.10 -79.79 -14.12
N LYS A 299 28.86 -80.02 -13.66
CA LYS A 299 28.39 -81.38 -13.33
C LYS A 299 28.48 -82.33 -14.51
N SER A 300 28.05 -81.88 -15.70
CA SER A 300 28.15 -82.68 -16.92
C SER A 300 29.61 -83.03 -17.27
N ALA A 301 30.53 -82.07 -17.11
CA ALA A 301 31.95 -82.30 -17.37
C ALA A 301 32.57 -83.28 -16.35
N HIS A 302 32.20 -83.17 -15.06
CA HIS A 302 32.63 -84.10 -14.02
C HIS A 302 32.13 -85.53 -14.28
N ASP A 303 30.87 -85.68 -14.70
CA ASP A 303 30.28 -86.98 -15.05
C ASP A 303 31.01 -87.61 -16.25
N GLU A 304 31.29 -86.83 -17.31
CA GLU A 304 32.04 -87.30 -18.48
C GLU A 304 33.47 -87.73 -18.15
N GLU A 305 34.17 -86.97 -17.29
CA GLU A 305 35.51 -87.28 -16.82
C GLU A 305 35.52 -88.58 -15.99
N GLU A 306 34.56 -88.75 -15.07
CA GLU A 306 34.43 -89.97 -14.27
C GLU A 306 34.18 -91.19 -15.16
N ILE A 307 33.24 -91.11 -16.11
CA ILE A 307 32.95 -92.19 -17.07
C ILE A 307 34.21 -92.55 -17.88
N ALA A 308 34.92 -91.54 -18.40
CA ALA A 308 36.13 -91.75 -19.20
C ALA A 308 37.26 -92.40 -18.39
N LEU A 309 37.40 -92.04 -17.11
CA LEU A 309 38.37 -92.63 -16.20
C LEU A 309 38.02 -94.09 -15.91
N VAL A 310 36.78 -94.36 -15.46
CA VAL A 310 36.30 -95.71 -15.13
C VAL A 310 36.46 -96.68 -16.31
N ALA A 311 36.21 -96.23 -17.53
CA ALA A 311 36.42 -97.05 -18.73
C ALA A 311 37.88 -97.47 -18.98
N ARG A 312 38.87 -96.73 -18.45
CA ARG A 312 40.31 -97.00 -18.65
C ARG A 312 40.93 -97.82 -17.51
N LEU A 313 40.38 -97.73 -16.30
CA LEU A 313 40.94 -98.33 -15.08
C LEU A 313 41.24 -99.84 -15.18
N PRO A 314 40.35 -100.71 -15.71
CA PRO A 314 40.61 -102.15 -15.80
C PRO A 314 41.84 -102.52 -16.63
N ARG A 315 42.19 -101.69 -17.63
CA ARG A 315 43.37 -101.90 -18.47
C ARG A 315 44.67 -101.56 -17.73
N LEU A 316 44.63 -100.59 -16.84
CA LEU A 316 45.79 -100.11 -16.09
C LEU A 316 46.19 -101.07 -14.96
N PHE A 317 45.23 -101.80 -14.38
CA PHE A 317 45.46 -102.65 -13.20
C PHE A 317 45.32 -104.16 -13.43
N LYS A 318 45.16 -104.61 -14.68
CA LYS A 318 44.88 -106.00 -15.12
C LYS A 318 45.67 -107.15 -14.45
N HIS A 319 46.88 -106.89 -13.94
CA HIS A 319 47.77 -107.91 -13.38
C HIS A 319 48.14 -107.67 -11.91
N GLN A 320 47.38 -106.85 -11.19
CA GLN A 320 47.64 -106.52 -9.79
C GLN A 320 46.68 -107.25 -8.88
N SER A 321 47.19 -107.82 -7.78
CA SER A 321 46.40 -108.59 -6.80
C SER A 321 45.42 -107.72 -5.99
N ASN A 322 45.55 -106.39 -6.05
CA ASN A 322 44.71 -105.40 -5.39
C ASN A 322 44.12 -104.38 -6.39
N ALA A 323 43.79 -104.83 -7.60
CA ALA A 323 43.29 -103.96 -8.67
C ALA A 323 42.03 -103.19 -8.28
N GLU A 324 41.00 -103.86 -7.73
CA GLU A 324 39.72 -103.23 -7.35
C GLU A 324 39.90 -102.12 -6.30
N ASP A 325 40.70 -102.37 -5.26
CA ASP A 325 41.01 -101.37 -4.23
C ASP A 325 41.71 -100.14 -4.82
N ARG A 326 42.62 -100.35 -5.78
CA ARG A 326 43.34 -99.28 -6.47
C ARG A 326 42.43 -98.49 -7.40
N GLU A 327 41.54 -99.15 -8.13
CA GLU A 327 40.51 -98.51 -8.95
C GLU A 327 39.60 -97.62 -8.11
N MET A 328 39.09 -98.17 -7.01
CA MET A 328 38.26 -97.42 -6.06
C MET A 328 39.00 -96.23 -5.46
N ALA A 329 40.27 -96.39 -5.08
CA ALA A 329 41.07 -95.30 -4.53
C ALA A 329 41.27 -94.16 -5.54
N VAL A 330 41.45 -94.47 -6.83
CA VAL A 330 41.60 -93.48 -7.90
C VAL A 330 40.28 -92.72 -8.14
N VAL A 331 39.15 -93.42 -8.26
CA VAL A 331 37.83 -92.79 -8.41
C VAL A 331 37.48 -91.93 -7.19
N THR A 332 37.74 -92.43 -5.98
CA THR A 332 37.51 -91.68 -4.74
C THR A 332 38.32 -90.39 -4.71
N LYS A 333 39.57 -90.43 -5.17
CA LYS A 333 40.42 -89.24 -5.27
C LYS A 333 39.88 -88.23 -6.29
N LEU A 334 39.43 -88.68 -7.47
CA LEU A 334 38.81 -87.82 -8.48
C LEU A 334 37.57 -87.11 -7.91
N ARG A 335 36.64 -87.88 -7.33
CA ARG A 335 35.42 -87.33 -6.72
C ARG A 335 35.73 -86.31 -5.60
N GLY A 336 36.81 -86.54 -4.84
CA GLY A 336 37.28 -85.58 -3.84
C GLY A 336 37.76 -84.24 -4.46
N ILE A 337 38.45 -84.29 -5.60
CA ILE A 337 38.86 -83.10 -6.35
C ILE A 337 37.63 -82.37 -6.91
N GLN A 338 36.75 -83.09 -7.61
CA GLN A 338 35.54 -82.54 -8.21
C GLN A 338 34.60 -81.90 -7.17
N GLU A 339 34.43 -82.51 -6.00
CA GLU A 339 33.64 -81.93 -4.91
C GLU A 339 34.30 -80.66 -4.33
N THR A 340 35.62 -80.57 -4.33
CA THR A 340 36.35 -79.36 -3.93
C THR A 340 36.15 -78.24 -4.95
N GLU A 341 36.25 -78.54 -6.24
CA GLU A 341 35.98 -77.58 -7.34
C GLU A 341 34.55 -77.04 -7.27
N LYS A 342 33.57 -77.93 -7.07
CA LYS A 342 32.16 -77.56 -6.92
C LYS A 342 31.94 -76.66 -5.70
N LYS A 343 32.56 -76.96 -4.56
CA LYS A 343 32.49 -76.10 -3.37
C LYS A 343 33.07 -74.71 -3.64
N ASN A 344 34.19 -74.63 -4.35
CA ASN A 344 34.81 -73.36 -4.71
C ASN A 344 33.90 -72.54 -5.64
N LEU A 345 33.33 -73.16 -6.67
CA LEU A 345 32.40 -72.47 -7.58
C LEU A 345 31.15 -71.97 -6.84
N ILE A 346 30.55 -72.80 -5.99
CA ILE A 346 29.38 -72.40 -5.17
C ILE A 346 29.75 -71.22 -4.26
N LEU A 347 30.95 -71.22 -3.67
CA LEU A 347 31.42 -70.14 -2.82
C LEU A 347 31.58 -68.83 -3.62
N GLU A 348 32.16 -68.89 -4.82
CA GLU A 348 32.30 -67.76 -5.73
C GLU A 348 30.94 -67.21 -6.16
N HIS A 349 30.01 -68.09 -6.56
CA HIS A 349 28.64 -67.71 -6.90
C HIS A 349 27.92 -67.03 -5.73
N THR A 350 28.08 -67.56 -4.51
CA THR A 350 27.50 -66.99 -3.29
C THR A 350 28.10 -65.62 -2.95
N ARG A 351 29.38 -65.40 -3.23
CA ARG A 351 30.03 -64.08 -3.06
C ARG A 351 29.48 -63.09 -4.09
N ALA A 352 29.44 -63.47 -5.36
CA ALA A 352 28.92 -62.63 -6.43
C ALA A 352 27.45 -62.23 -6.20
N MET A 353 26.62 -63.16 -5.68
CA MET A 353 25.24 -62.87 -5.32
C MET A 353 25.13 -61.85 -4.17
N ARG A 354 25.99 -61.95 -3.15
CA ARG A 354 26.03 -60.97 -2.05
C ARG A 354 26.46 -59.59 -2.53
N GLU A 355 27.52 -59.50 -3.31
CA GLU A 355 27.99 -58.23 -3.88
C GLU A 355 26.92 -57.58 -4.77
N ALA A 356 26.21 -58.39 -5.58
CA ALA A 356 25.10 -57.92 -6.39
C ALA A 356 23.93 -57.43 -5.55
N ASP A 357 23.58 -58.13 -4.47
CA ASP A 357 22.50 -57.74 -3.55
C ASP A 357 22.83 -56.44 -2.80
N GLU A 358 24.05 -56.31 -2.28
CA GLU A 358 24.53 -55.08 -1.64
C GLU A 358 24.46 -53.89 -2.60
N LYS A 359 24.94 -54.07 -3.85
CA LYS A 359 24.86 -53.03 -4.87
C LYS A 359 23.41 -52.67 -5.21
N ASN A 360 22.54 -53.66 -5.36
CA ASN A 360 21.13 -53.45 -5.64
C ASN A 360 20.42 -52.70 -4.50
N SER A 361 20.78 -53.01 -3.25
CA SER A 361 20.28 -52.34 -2.05
C SER A 361 20.70 -50.87 -2.03
N LEU A 362 21.99 -50.58 -2.27
CA LEU A 362 22.51 -49.21 -2.34
C LEU A 362 21.85 -48.41 -3.46
N GLU A 363 21.66 -48.98 -4.66
CA GLU A 363 20.97 -48.33 -5.77
C GLU A 363 19.51 -47.97 -5.40
N ARG A 364 18.80 -48.88 -4.69
CA ARG A 364 17.43 -48.64 -4.21
C ARG A 364 17.39 -47.54 -3.17
N GLU A 365 18.27 -47.59 -2.18
CA GLU A 365 18.32 -46.60 -1.10
C GLU A 365 18.68 -45.21 -1.63
N ALA A 366 19.63 -45.11 -2.56
CA ALA A 366 20.00 -43.86 -3.22
C ALA A 366 18.80 -43.22 -3.94
N LEU A 367 18.03 -44.00 -4.70
CA LEU A 367 16.83 -43.52 -5.38
C LEU A 367 15.76 -43.03 -4.37
N LEU A 368 15.49 -43.81 -3.33
CA LEU A 368 14.50 -43.45 -2.31
C LEU A 368 14.92 -42.19 -1.54
N SER A 369 16.21 -42.03 -1.26
CA SER A 369 16.76 -40.85 -0.61
C SER A 369 16.61 -39.61 -1.49
N SER A 370 16.92 -39.70 -2.79
CA SER A 370 16.73 -38.61 -3.75
C SER A 370 15.27 -38.17 -3.83
N LEU A 371 14.36 -39.13 -4.00
CA LEU A 371 12.91 -38.86 -4.06
C LEU A 371 12.40 -38.23 -2.77
N LYS A 372 12.92 -38.67 -1.60
CA LYS A 372 12.58 -38.06 -0.32
C LYS A 372 13.04 -36.60 -0.25
N ALA A 373 14.27 -36.30 -0.67
CA ALA A 373 14.81 -34.94 -0.66
C ALA A 373 14.04 -34.00 -1.59
N GLU A 374 13.69 -34.48 -2.80
CA GLU A 374 12.83 -33.74 -3.74
C GLU A 374 11.45 -33.46 -3.13
N TRP A 375 10.82 -34.47 -2.52
CA TRP A 375 9.53 -34.31 -1.83
C TRP A 375 9.60 -33.28 -0.70
N ASP A 376 10.63 -33.36 0.15
CA ASP A 376 10.79 -32.45 1.28
C ASP A 376 10.99 -31.00 0.80
N THR A 377 11.71 -30.81 -0.32
CA THR A 377 11.89 -29.51 -0.97
C THR A 377 10.55 -28.97 -1.50
N GLU A 378 9.77 -29.79 -2.19
CA GLU A 378 8.47 -29.38 -2.73
C GLU A 378 7.48 -29.06 -1.60
N GLN A 379 7.49 -29.83 -0.51
CA GLN A 379 6.68 -29.54 0.68
C GLN A 379 7.07 -28.21 1.33
N LEU A 380 8.36 -27.87 1.35
CA LEU A 380 8.82 -26.57 1.86
C LEU A 380 8.34 -25.42 0.97
N HIS A 381 8.43 -25.58 -0.36
CA HIS A 381 7.89 -24.60 -1.31
C HIS A 381 6.38 -24.42 -1.14
N ALA A 382 5.62 -25.50 -1.01
CA ALA A 382 4.19 -25.46 -0.75
C ALA A 382 3.86 -24.74 0.57
N ARG A 383 4.55 -25.04 1.67
CA ARG A 383 4.33 -24.32 2.95
C ARG A 383 4.59 -22.82 2.81
N THR A 384 5.68 -22.45 2.14
CA THR A 384 6.06 -21.04 1.94
C THR A 384 5.04 -20.31 1.07
N ALA A 385 4.58 -20.95 -0.02
CA ALA A 385 3.55 -20.40 -0.89
C ALA A 385 2.21 -20.21 -0.16
N LEU A 386 1.80 -21.18 0.68
CA LEU A 386 0.60 -21.06 1.51
C LEU A 386 0.70 -19.90 2.50
N GLN A 387 1.86 -19.75 3.16
CA GLN A 387 2.10 -18.61 4.06
C GLN A 387 1.96 -17.28 3.33
N SER A 388 2.57 -17.14 2.16
CA SER A 388 2.46 -15.94 1.33
C SER A 388 1.01 -15.65 0.92
N LEU A 389 0.25 -16.69 0.54
CA LEU A 389 -1.16 -16.56 0.17
C LEU A 389 -2.02 -16.07 1.35
N VAL A 390 -1.88 -16.72 2.51
CA VAL A 390 -2.59 -16.34 3.74
C VAL A 390 -2.24 -14.91 4.16
N GLN A 391 -0.96 -14.54 4.07
CA GLN A 391 -0.50 -13.20 4.40
C GLN A 391 -1.09 -12.14 3.44
N GLY A 392 -1.18 -12.46 2.15
CA GLY A 392 -1.93 -11.65 1.17
C GLY A 392 -3.39 -11.45 1.60
N PHE A 393 -4.07 -12.52 2.02
CA PHE A 393 -5.47 -12.43 2.47
C PHE A 393 -5.66 -11.55 3.71
N ILE A 394 -4.73 -11.64 4.66
CA ILE A 394 -4.73 -10.81 5.88
C ILE A 394 -4.56 -9.34 5.50
N TYR A 395 -3.60 -9.02 4.63
CA TYR A 395 -3.38 -7.65 4.19
C TYR A 395 -4.56 -7.06 3.43
N ASP A 396 -5.15 -7.83 2.52
CA ASP A 396 -6.34 -7.40 1.79
C ASP A 396 -7.50 -7.05 2.73
N ARG A 397 -7.77 -7.92 3.73
CA ARG A 397 -8.84 -7.70 4.72
C ARG A 397 -8.54 -6.49 5.60
N TYR A 398 -7.31 -6.38 6.07
CA TYR A 398 -6.86 -5.23 6.85
C TYR A 398 -7.06 -3.91 6.08
N TRP A 399 -6.64 -3.86 4.80
CA TRP A 399 -6.81 -2.67 3.98
C TRP A 399 -8.27 -2.39 3.65
N PHE A 400 -9.09 -3.42 3.46
CA PHE A 400 -10.52 -3.28 3.31
C PHE A 400 -11.15 -2.63 4.55
N ASP A 401 -10.85 -3.11 5.75
CA ASP A 401 -11.36 -2.55 7.01
C ASP A 401 -10.91 -1.09 7.19
N ARG A 402 -9.65 -0.79 6.86
CA ARG A 402 -9.13 0.59 6.85
C ARG A 402 -9.87 1.48 5.86
N ALA A 403 -10.22 0.97 4.68
CA ALA A 403 -10.97 1.72 3.68
C ALA A 403 -12.42 1.98 4.15
N VAL A 404 -13.07 1.00 4.79
CA VAL A 404 -14.40 1.15 5.38
C VAL A 404 -14.39 2.21 6.48
N ALA A 405 -13.48 2.11 7.45
CA ALA A 405 -13.34 3.09 8.53
C ALA A 405 -13.07 4.50 7.97
N LYS A 406 -12.29 4.60 6.89
CA LYS A 406 -12.03 5.89 6.24
C LYS A 406 -13.28 6.49 5.60
N ARG A 407 -14.14 5.67 4.98
CA ARG A 407 -15.42 6.11 4.41
C ARG A 407 -16.36 6.63 5.49
N GLU A 408 -16.39 5.98 6.65
CA GLU A 408 -17.17 6.42 7.82
C GLU A 408 -16.65 7.75 8.38
N ASP A 409 -15.33 7.91 8.52
CA ASP A 409 -14.68 9.18 8.91
C ASP A 409 -15.03 10.32 7.93
N MET A 410 -15.01 10.05 6.62
CA MET A 410 -15.39 11.03 5.61
C MET A 410 -16.87 11.41 5.73
N LEU A 411 -17.77 10.45 5.98
CA LEU A 411 -19.20 10.74 6.17
C LEU A 411 -19.44 11.57 7.44
N ALA A 412 -18.73 11.29 8.54
CA ALA A 412 -18.81 12.07 9.77
C ALA A 412 -18.32 13.51 9.56
N LYS A 413 -17.22 13.70 8.84
CA LYS A 413 -16.71 15.03 8.46
C LYS A 413 -17.68 15.78 7.57
N TYR A 414 -18.28 15.10 6.60
CA TYR A 414 -19.31 15.67 5.73
C TYR A 414 -20.54 16.12 6.53
N ARG A 415 -20.99 15.34 7.51
CA ARG A 415 -22.07 15.74 8.43
C ARG A 415 -21.74 17.04 9.17
N LEU A 416 -20.52 17.15 9.73
CA LEU A 416 -20.09 18.37 10.42
C LEU A 416 -20.04 19.58 9.49
N GLN A 417 -19.60 19.39 8.24
CA GLN A 417 -19.61 20.44 7.23
C GLN A 417 -21.03 20.93 6.91
N LEU A 418 -22.01 20.02 6.79
CA LEU A 418 -23.42 20.39 6.54
C LEU A 418 -24.08 21.12 7.72
N ILE A 419 -23.72 20.77 8.95
CA ILE A 419 -24.21 21.44 10.17
C ILE A 419 -23.63 22.88 10.24
N ASN A 420 -22.37 23.04 9.86
CA ASN A 420 -21.66 24.32 9.95
C ASN A 420 -21.90 25.23 8.73
N SER A 421 -22.34 24.70 7.60
CA SER A 421 -22.67 25.49 6.41
C SER A 421 -24.06 26.14 6.55
N ARG A 422 -24.30 27.27 5.88
CA ARG A 422 -25.62 27.93 5.79
C ARG A 422 -26.36 27.59 4.48
N SER A 423 -25.69 26.93 3.54
CA SER A 423 -26.21 26.56 2.20
C SER A 423 -27.39 25.58 2.26
N GLY A 424 -28.28 25.60 1.28
CA GLY A 424 -29.35 24.60 1.12
C GLY A 424 -28.80 23.20 0.82
N LEU A 425 -29.58 22.16 1.12
CA LEU A 425 -29.22 20.77 0.83
C LEU A 425 -29.50 20.47 -0.65
N GLU A 426 -28.47 20.35 -1.48
CA GLU A 426 -28.62 19.93 -2.90
C GLU A 426 -29.19 18.50 -3.00
N GLU A 427 -30.10 18.22 -3.93
CA GLU A 427 -30.61 16.86 -4.16
C GLU A 427 -29.49 15.89 -4.56
N LEU A 428 -29.45 14.70 -3.93
CA LEU A 428 -28.53 13.63 -4.31
C LEU A 428 -29.16 12.83 -5.44
N THR A 429 -28.81 13.13 -6.69
CA THR A 429 -29.12 12.26 -7.82
C THR A 429 -28.13 11.09 -7.82
N PHE A 430 -28.63 9.89 -7.51
CA PHE A 430 -27.85 8.66 -7.64
C PHE A 430 -28.29 7.94 -8.92
N VAL A 431 -27.33 7.68 -9.81
CA VAL A 431 -27.53 6.74 -10.92
C VAL A 431 -27.25 5.35 -10.37
N GLU A 432 -28.24 4.47 -10.37
CA GLU A 432 -28.03 3.05 -10.11
C GLU A 432 -27.17 2.49 -11.26
N ALA A 433 -25.89 2.26 -10.98
CA ALA A 433 -25.06 1.49 -11.88
C ALA A 433 -25.46 0.01 -11.76
N PHE A 434 -26.42 -0.41 -12.59
CA PHE A 434 -26.66 -1.83 -12.82
C PHE A 434 -25.40 -2.41 -13.46
N GLY A 435 -24.80 -3.37 -12.76
CA GLY A 435 -23.61 -4.06 -13.23
C GLY A 435 -23.94 -4.91 -14.46
N SER A 436 -23.20 -4.69 -15.54
CA SER A 436 -23.03 -5.61 -16.66
C SER A 436 -21.85 -6.54 -16.44
#